data_AF-A0A0C3FPA7-F1
#
_entry.id   AF-A0A0C3FPA7-F1
#
_cell.length_a   1.000
_cell.length_b   1.000
_cell.length_c   1.000
_cell.angle_alpha   90.00
_cell.angle_beta   90.00
_cell.angle_gamma   90.00
#
_symmetry.space_group_name_H-M   'P 1'
#
loop_
_entity.id
_entity.type
_entity.pdbx_description
1 polymer ?
#
loop_
_entity_poly.entity_id
_entity_poly.type
_entity_poly.pdbx_seq_one_letter_code
_entity_poly.pdbx_strand_id
1 'polypeptide(L)'
;MRIHSFTSLLILTPLILHTYAFALQLSWPWPISSSSARRYKSGEHRGDSWIDLLRSRELPGISASEVESLFLNMQSLNSYSHKPDCFKRAAGRIRSFCGDFDSDGMNEDERIHAAITMTLCEINTALQPPPLECVPFSSVLPVEDHASHWDNRSDKPRHERNSYTSCVSALSRSPQSWSSYSGYLREVPQLCHAFRRWNDIDTARKIYTNITLEKLSFLRHLHLREERWEEGMGAWVVVVKDLQDVMQSLTRASANREEVVDQFGRGFDETLIQFRQSLASIQTQEEVGYRRSLSRVDEELTRVINRHDQTLLTLIPTLEHTLSSYLTEVLVRNAEIFEFGVCFHLLCDPFGLCVSDTDVVFFIEHSTRPMD
;
A
#
# COMPACT_ATOMS: atom_id res chain seq x y z
N MET A 1 -9.49 46.45 6.90
CA MET A 1 -9.69 45.21 7.69
C MET A 1 -9.91 44.03 6.75
N ARG A 2 -8.87 43.24 6.46
CA ARG A 2 -8.91 41.86 5.92
C ARG A 2 -7.48 41.47 5.50
N ILE A 3 -6.62 41.16 6.46
CA ILE A 3 -5.32 40.53 6.22
C ILE A 3 -5.04 39.65 7.45
N HIS A 4 -5.61 38.45 7.54
CA HIS A 4 -5.20 37.46 8.56
C HIS A 4 -5.44 35.97 8.20
N SER A 5 -5.74 35.61 6.95
CA SER A 5 -6.05 34.20 6.60
C SER A 5 -5.00 33.46 5.77
N PHE A 6 -3.84 34.04 5.45
CA PHE A 6 -2.87 33.40 4.53
C PHE A 6 -1.67 32.74 5.20
N THR A 7 -1.44 32.94 6.50
CA THR A 7 -0.24 32.42 7.18
C THR A 7 -0.37 30.99 7.70
N SER A 8 -1.58 30.45 7.85
CA SER A 8 -1.77 29.09 8.37
C SER A 8 -1.62 27.97 7.33
N LEU A 9 -1.64 28.29 6.02
CA LEU A 9 -1.51 27.28 4.95
C LEU A 9 -0.06 26.92 4.59
N LEU A 10 0.92 27.74 4.99
CA LEU A 10 2.34 27.50 4.67
C LEU A 10 3.07 26.57 5.65
N ILE A 11 2.44 26.22 6.78
CA ILE A 11 3.05 25.34 7.80
C ILE A 11 2.59 23.88 7.65
N LEU A 12 1.46 23.64 6.97
CA LEU A 12 0.89 22.29 6.81
C LEU A 12 1.46 21.50 5.63
N THR A 13 2.02 22.16 4.60
CA THR A 13 2.59 21.49 3.43
C THR A 13 3.86 20.66 3.71
N PRO A 14 4.83 21.09 4.54
CA PRO A 14 6.02 20.26 4.80
C PRO A 14 5.75 19.04 5.68
N LEU A 15 4.75 19.10 6.57
CA LEU A 15 4.38 17.98 7.44
C LEU A 15 3.71 16.83 6.65
N ILE A 16 2.92 17.17 5.63
CA ILE A 16 2.30 16.17 4.76
C ILE A 16 3.35 15.53 3.84
N LEU A 17 4.30 16.30 3.29
CA LEU A 17 5.38 15.70 2.48
C LEU A 17 6.32 14.79 3.30
N HIS A 18 6.58 15.11 4.58
CA HIS A 18 7.41 14.26 5.41
C HIS A 18 6.76 12.92 5.80
N THR A 19 5.44 12.89 6.00
CA THR A 19 4.75 11.62 6.30
C THR A 19 4.68 10.71 5.08
N TYR A 20 4.52 11.25 3.87
CA TYR A 20 4.59 10.46 2.64
C TYR A 20 6.00 9.94 2.33
N ALA A 21 7.05 10.70 2.64
CA ALA A 21 8.44 10.24 2.47
C ALA A 21 8.80 9.09 3.42
N PHE A 22 8.30 9.11 4.66
CA PHE A 22 8.55 8.06 5.65
C PHE A 22 7.78 6.76 5.34
N ALA A 23 6.57 6.88 4.79
CA ALA A 23 5.77 5.73 4.36
C ALA A 23 6.38 4.99 3.15
N LEU A 24 7.09 5.71 2.26
CA LEU A 24 7.78 5.10 1.11
C LEU A 24 9.11 4.41 1.48
N GLN A 25 9.69 4.70 2.64
CA GLN A 25 10.90 4.02 3.12
C GLN A 25 10.62 2.71 3.86
N LEU A 26 9.41 2.51 4.37
CA LEU A 26 9.01 1.27 5.08
C LEU A 26 8.46 0.18 4.15
N SER A 27 8.20 0.48 2.88
CA SER A 27 7.73 -0.47 1.87
C SER A 27 8.84 -1.15 1.05
N TRP A 28 10.11 -0.87 1.37
CA TRP A 28 11.26 -1.55 0.77
C TRP A 28 11.87 -2.53 1.78
N PRO A 29 11.79 -3.85 1.55
CA PRO A 29 12.40 -4.81 2.46
C PRO A 29 13.92 -4.77 2.33
N TRP A 30 14.59 -4.52 3.46
CA TRP A 30 16.03 -4.62 3.61
C TRP A 30 16.54 -6.03 3.26
N PRO A 31 17.74 -6.18 2.68
CA PRO A 31 18.27 -7.48 2.33
C PRO A 31 18.77 -8.19 3.59
N ILE A 32 18.04 -9.21 4.04
CA ILE A 32 18.57 -10.18 5.00
C ILE A 32 19.56 -11.06 4.25
N SER A 33 20.81 -11.00 4.72
CA SER A 33 21.90 -11.91 4.38
C SER A 33 21.46 -13.36 4.62
N SER A 34 21.44 -14.18 3.57
CA SER A 34 21.47 -15.63 3.73
C SER A 34 22.30 -16.29 2.64
N SER A 35 23.46 -16.77 3.08
CA SER A 35 24.33 -17.72 2.39
C SER A 35 23.60 -19.06 2.23
N SER A 36 23.22 -19.43 1.01
CA SER A 36 22.81 -20.80 0.67
C SER A 36 22.99 -21.04 -0.83
N ALA A 37 24.22 -21.35 -1.22
CA ALA A 37 24.56 -21.73 -2.59
C ALA A 37 24.09 -23.18 -2.86
N ARG A 38 22.98 -23.35 -3.59
CA ARG A 38 22.66 -24.63 -4.25
C ARG A 38 23.17 -24.61 -5.68
N ARG A 39 24.03 -25.59 -5.97
CA ARG A 39 24.68 -25.86 -7.25
C ARG A 39 23.67 -26.49 -8.22
N TYR A 40 23.18 -25.72 -9.18
CA TYR A 40 22.37 -26.24 -10.29
C TYR A 40 23.29 -26.85 -11.36
N LYS A 41 23.10 -28.13 -11.69
CA LYS A 41 23.81 -28.83 -12.78
C LYS A 41 23.22 -28.37 -14.12
N SER A 42 24.03 -27.69 -14.93
CA SER A 42 23.71 -27.36 -16.32
C SER A 42 23.87 -28.61 -17.17
N GLY A 43 22.79 -29.01 -17.86
CA GLY A 43 22.82 -30.03 -18.90
C GLY A 43 23.58 -29.54 -20.13
N GLU A 44 24.43 -30.42 -20.64
CA GLU A 44 25.30 -30.24 -21.79
C GLU A 44 24.51 -30.53 -23.07
N HIS A 45 24.19 -29.50 -23.86
CA HIS A 45 23.61 -29.65 -25.18
C HIS A 45 24.69 -29.50 -26.27
N ARG A 46 24.81 -30.58 -27.07
CA ARG A 46 25.63 -30.75 -28.29
C ARG A 46 25.64 -29.53 -29.21
N GLY A 47 26.85 -29.13 -29.61
CA GLY A 47 27.16 -27.91 -30.37
C GLY A 47 26.97 -27.94 -31.89
N ASP A 48 26.27 -28.91 -32.48
CA ASP A 48 26.34 -29.11 -33.94
C ASP A 48 25.18 -28.50 -34.77
N SER A 49 24.22 -27.79 -34.18
CA SER A 49 22.99 -27.38 -34.91
C SER A 49 22.91 -25.90 -35.32
N TRP A 50 23.86 -25.04 -34.95
CA TRP A 50 23.70 -23.59 -35.17
C TRP A 50 24.07 -23.13 -36.59
N ILE A 51 24.98 -23.83 -37.27
CA ILE A 51 25.42 -23.46 -38.63
C ILE A 51 24.32 -23.73 -39.67
N ASP A 52 23.60 -24.85 -39.55
CA ASP A 52 22.47 -25.17 -40.43
C ASP A 52 21.26 -24.26 -40.18
N LEU A 53 21.04 -23.85 -38.92
CA LEU A 53 20.02 -22.87 -38.54
C LEU A 53 20.28 -21.46 -39.09
N LEU A 54 21.56 -21.07 -39.23
CA LEU A 54 21.95 -19.80 -39.85
C LEU A 54 21.84 -19.84 -41.37
N ARG A 55 22.01 -21.01 -42.00
CA ARG A 55 21.84 -21.17 -43.45
C ARG A 55 20.36 -21.23 -43.87
N SER A 56 19.47 -21.71 -42.99
CA SER A 56 18.04 -21.86 -43.28
C SER A 56 17.17 -20.63 -42.97
N ARG A 57 17.65 -19.69 -42.15
CA ARG A 57 16.92 -18.46 -41.84
C ARG A 57 17.38 -17.34 -42.75
N GLU A 58 16.47 -16.85 -43.60
CA GLU A 58 16.60 -15.55 -44.25
C GLU A 58 16.69 -14.48 -43.17
N LEU A 59 17.92 -14.11 -42.80
CA LEU A 59 18.19 -12.98 -41.92
C LEU A 59 17.85 -11.71 -42.71
N PRO A 60 16.88 -10.90 -42.25
CA PRO A 60 16.50 -9.70 -42.97
C PRO A 60 17.71 -8.75 -43.04
N GLY A 61 18.18 -8.48 -44.25
CA GLY A 61 19.23 -7.50 -44.53
C GLY A 61 20.61 -8.04 -44.93
N ILE A 62 20.81 -9.36 -45.07
CA ILE A 62 22.07 -9.92 -45.62
C ILE A 62 21.72 -10.83 -46.80
N SER A 63 22.21 -10.50 -47.99
CA SER A 63 22.01 -11.30 -49.19
C SER A 63 22.80 -12.62 -49.14
N ALA A 64 22.29 -13.68 -49.76
CA ALA A 64 22.99 -14.98 -49.80
C ALA A 64 24.40 -14.89 -50.44
N SER A 65 24.60 -13.97 -51.38
CA SER A 65 25.91 -13.68 -51.97
C SER A 65 26.88 -13.00 -51.01
N GLU A 66 26.39 -12.17 -50.08
CA GLU A 66 27.21 -11.60 -49.01
C GLU A 66 27.61 -12.65 -47.98
N VAL A 67 26.75 -13.63 -47.72
CA VAL A 67 27.05 -14.79 -46.86
C VAL A 67 28.10 -15.70 -47.51
N GLU A 68 28.06 -15.92 -48.83
CA GLU A 68 29.07 -16.74 -49.51
C GLU A 68 30.44 -16.05 -49.57
N SER A 69 30.48 -14.75 -49.91
CA SER A 69 31.72 -13.97 -49.88
C SER A 69 32.34 -13.88 -48.48
N LEU A 70 31.50 -13.90 -47.44
CA LEU A 70 31.91 -14.06 -46.03
C LEU A 70 32.72 -15.33 -45.80
N PHE A 71 32.20 -16.47 -46.24
CA PHE A 71 32.84 -17.77 -46.05
C PHE A 71 34.11 -17.92 -46.87
N LEU A 72 34.13 -17.43 -48.12
CA LEU A 72 35.32 -17.44 -48.97
C LEU A 72 36.48 -16.61 -48.40
N ASN A 73 36.17 -15.43 -47.84
CA ASN A 73 37.17 -14.60 -47.17
C ASN A 73 37.67 -15.24 -45.87
N MET A 74 36.79 -15.93 -45.13
CA MET A 74 37.16 -16.62 -43.90
C MET A 74 38.06 -17.84 -44.17
N GLN A 75 37.81 -18.59 -45.24
CA GLN A 75 38.69 -19.69 -45.67
C GLN A 75 40.07 -19.18 -46.11
N SER A 76 40.11 -18.06 -46.85
CA SER A 76 41.35 -17.39 -47.24
C SER A 76 42.18 -16.99 -46.00
N LEU A 77 41.57 -16.41 -44.97
CA LEU A 77 42.24 -16.08 -43.72
C LEU A 77 42.71 -17.31 -42.94
N ASN A 78 41.90 -18.38 -42.91
CA ASN A 78 42.29 -19.60 -42.21
C ASN A 78 43.50 -20.27 -42.87
N SER A 79 43.69 -20.12 -44.18
CA SER A 79 44.91 -20.59 -44.86
C SER A 79 46.18 -19.92 -44.30
N TYR A 80 46.11 -18.67 -43.83
CA TYR A 80 47.23 -17.95 -43.22
C TYR A 80 47.47 -18.33 -41.75
N SER A 81 46.46 -18.85 -41.05
CA SER A 81 46.61 -19.36 -39.68
C SER A 81 47.45 -20.65 -39.63
N HIS A 82 47.55 -21.37 -40.75
CA HIS A 82 48.32 -22.61 -40.88
C HIS A 82 49.70 -22.43 -41.55
N LYS A 83 50.00 -21.25 -42.11
CA LYS A 83 51.28 -20.96 -42.77
C LYS A 83 52.46 -20.83 -41.78
N PRO A 84 53.72 -20.99 -42.23
CA PRO A 84 54.89 -20.87 -41.36
C PRO A 84 55.02 -19.47 -40.74
N ASP A 85 55.76 -19.38 -39.64
CA ASP A 85 55.80 -18.22 -38.74
C ASP A 85 56.13 -16.87 -39.42
N CYS A 86 56.79 -16.88 -40.58
CA CYS A 86 57.04 -15.67 -41.37
C CYS A 86 55.74 -15.05 -41.89
N PHE A 87 54.89 -15.82 -42.56
CA PHE A 87 53.62 -15.32 -43.10
C PHE A 87 52.66 -14.94 -42.00
N LYS A 88 52.64 -15.66 -40.87
CA LYS A 88 51.82 -15.30 -39.70
C LYS A 88 52.20 -13.93 -39.15
N ARG A 89 53.49 -13.64 -39.05
CA ARG A 89 53.98 -12.33 -38.58
C ARG A 89 53.70 -11.21 -39.57
N ALA A 90 53.94 -11.46 -40.86
CA ALA A 90 53.61 -10.51 -41.91
C ALA A 90 52.10 -10.20 -41.93
N ALA A 91 51.25 -11.23 -41.86
CA ALA A 91 49.80 -11.12 -41.74
C ALA A 91 49.35 -10.42 -40.45
N GLY A 92 50.02 -10.68 -39.32
CA GLY A 92 49.74 -10.01 -38.05
C GLY A 92 49.99 -8.51 -38.12
N ARG A 93 51.06 -8.10 -38.81
CA ARG A 93 51.35 -6.68 -39.07
C ARG A 93 50.34 -6.05 -40.03
N ILE A 94 49.91 -6.78 -41.06
CA ILE A 94 48.79 -6.35 -41.92
C ILE A 94 47.56 -6.08 -41.06
N ARG A 95 47.16 -7.06 -40.24
CA ARG A 95 46.01 -6.92 -39.34
C ARG A 95 46.10 -5.68 -38.44
N SER A 96 47.26 -5.37 -37.86
CA SER A 96 47.37 -4.25 -36.92
C SER A 96 47.12 -2.90 -37.59
N PHE A 97 47.64 -2.67 -38.80
CA PHE A 97 47.42 -1.38 -39.45
C PHE A 97 46.06 -1.32 -40.17
N CYS A 98 45.51 -2.42 -40.71
CA CYS A 98 44.20 -2.40 -41.37
C CYS A 98 43.04 -2.06 -40.42
N GLY A 99 43.24 -2.16 -39.10
CA GLY A 99 42.22 -1.83 -38.08
C GLY A 99 41.95 -0.34 -37.91
N ASP A 100 42.92 0.53 -38.23
CA ASP A 100 42.88 1.96 -37.90
C ASP A 100 42.40 2.86 -39.06
N PHE A 101 42.12 2.31 -40.24
CA PHE A 101 41.77 3.07 -41.44
C PHE A 101 40.26 3.07 -41.73
N ASP A 102 39.53 4.00 -41.12
CA ASP A 102 38.10 4.18 -41.38
C ASP A 102 37.76 5.23 -42.47
N SER A 103 38.71 6.02 -42.97
CA SER A 103 38.35 7.15 -43.84
C SER A 103 39.30 7.51 -45.00
N ASP A 104 40.61 7.26 -44.93
CA ASP A 104 41.58 7.88 -45.87
C ASP A 104 42.26 6.92 -46.87
N GLY A 105 41.78 5.68 -46.96
CA GLY A 105 42.39 4.67 -47.83
C GLY A 105 43.70 4.11 -47.25
N MET A 106 44.12 2.98 -47.78
CA MET A 106 45.32 2.27 -47.31
C MET A 106 46.57 3.07 -47.67
N ASN A 107 47.46 3.32 -46.69
CA ASN A 107 48.75 3.96 -46.94
C ASN A 107 49.57 3.12 -47.93
N GLU A 108 49.95 3.75 -49.05
CA GLU A 108 50.68 3.09 -50.12
C GLU A 108 52.02 2.51 -49.63
N ASP A 109 52.71 3.20 -48.73
CA ASP A 109 53.99 2.75 -48.18
C ASP A 109 53.83 1.48 -47.32
N GLU A 110 52.73 1.37 -46.56
CA GLU A 110 52.41 0.17 -45.77
C GLU A 110 51.98 -0.99 -46.66
N ARG A 111 51.27 -0.71 -47.75
CA ARG A 111 50.92 -1.70 -48.77
C ARG A 111 52.16 -2.28 -49.44
N ILE A 112 53.09 -1.42 -49.85
CA ILE A 112 54.36 -1.82 -50.43
C ILE A 112 55.18 -2.62 -49.41
N HIS A 113 55.28 -2.15 -48.15
CA HIS A 113 55.99 -2.86 -47.09
C HIS A 113 55.42 -4.27 -46.85
N ALA A 114 54.09 -4.39 -46.74
CA ALA A 114 53.41 -5.67 -46.55
C ALA A 114 53.68 -6.61 -47.73
N ALA A 115 53.56 -6.12 -48.96
CA ALA A 115 53.85 -6.90 -50.16
C ALA A 115 55.30 -7.41 -50.18
N ILE A 116 56.28 -6.54 -49.91
CA ILE A 116 57.70 -6.93 -49.81
C ILE A 116 57.88 -8.00 -48.75
N THR A 117 57.35 -7.81 -47.54
CA THR A 117 57.52 -8.76 -46.42
C THR A 117 56.95 -10.14 -46.77
N MET A 118 55.77 -10.18 -47.39
CA MET A 118 55.13 -11.42 -47.84
C MET A 118 55.94 -12.11 -48.94
N THR A 119 56.49 -11.35 -49.89
CA THR A 119 57.40 -11.89 -50.92
C THR A 119 58.67 -12.45 -50.32
N LEU A 120 59.28 -11.78 -49.33
CA LEU A 120 60.47 -12.29 -48.65
C LEU A 120 60.18 -13.59 -47.89
N CYS A 121 58.99 -13.73 -47.30
CA CYS A 121 58.56 -14.99 -46.71
C CYS A 121 58.49 -16.13 -47.75
N GLU A 122 58.00 -15.83 -48.96
CA GLU A 122 57.92 -16.80 -50.04
C GLU A 122 59.31 -17.20 -50.58
N ILE A 123 60.18 -16.22 -50.81
CA ILE A 123 61.58 -16.42 -51.22
C ILE A 123 62.31 -17.30 -50.20
N ASN A 124 62.16 -17.01 -48.91
CA ASN A 124 62.80 -17.79 -47.84
C ASN A 124 62.22 -19.22 -47.75
N THR A 125 60.92 -19.38 -47.99
CA THR A 125 60.28 -20.72 -48.05
C THR A 125 60.82 -21.54 -49.22
N ALA A 126 61.17 -20.89 -50.34
CA ALA A 126 61.83 -21.50 -51.48
C ALA A 126 63.34 -21.74 -51.28
N LEU A 127 63.87 -21.48 -50.07
CA LEU A 127 65.29 -21.57 -49.72
C LEU A 127 66.19 -20.73 -50.63
N GLN A 128 65.67 -19.62 -51.14
CA GLN A 128 66.44 -18.65 -51.93
C GLN A 128 66.89 -17.49 -51.03
N PRO A 129 68.14 -17.00 -51.18
CA PRO A 129 68.57 -15.82 -50.44
C PRO A 129 67.82 -14.58 -50.95
N PRO A 130 67.28 -13.73 -50.06
CA PRO A 130 66.65 -12.49 -50.48
C PRO A 130 67.69 -11.49 -51.03
N PRO A 131 67.30 -10.56 -51.92
CA PRO A 131 68.18 -9.49 -52.36
C PRO A 131 68.71 -8.67 -51.17
N LEU A 132 69.98 -8.25 -51.22
CA LEU A 132 70.62 -7.49 -50.14
C LEU A 132 69.92 -6.14 -49.90
N GLU A 133 69.34 -5.56 -50.95
CA GLU A 133 68.55 -4.33 -50.90
C GLU A 133 67.26 -4.50 -50.08
N CYS A 134 66.81 -5.73 -49.85
CA CYS A 134 65.59 -6.06 -49.11
C CYS A 134 65.82 -6.51 -47.66
N VAL A 135 67.08 -6.57 -47.20
CA VAL A 135 67.45 -6.97 -45.83
C VAL A 135 66.69 -6.19 -44.74
N PRO A 136 66.46 -4.87 -44.84
CA PRO A 136 65.70 -4.12 -43.82
C PRO A 136 64.28 -4.66 -43.59
N PHE A 137 63.67 -5.24 -44.62
CA PHE A 137 62.32 -5.80 -44.61
C PHE A 137 62.29 -7.29 -44.24
N SER A 138 63.46 -7.93 -44.16
CA SER A 138 63.62 -9.33 -43.73
C SER A 138 63.52 -9.49 -42.21
N SER A 139 63.17 -8.44 -41.46
CA SER A 139 63.02 -8.42 -39.99
C SER A 139 61.79 -9.21 -39.53
N VAL A 140 61.86 -10.48 -39.84
CA VAL A 140 61.23 -11.64 -39.21
C VAL A 140 62.15 -12.05 -38.05
N LEU A 141 62.72 -11.07 -37.35
CA LEU A 141 63.30 -11.27 -36.02
C LEU A 141 62.19 -11.02 -34.99
N PRO A 142 62.20 -11.72 -33.85
CA PRO A 142 61.18 -11.54 -32.83
C PRO A 142 61.29 -10.09 -32.35
N VAL A 143 60.27 -9.29 -32.66
CA VAL A 143 60.06 -8.03 -31.97
C VAL A 143 59.60 -8.45 -30.58
N GLU A 144 60.53 -8.47 -29.63
CA GLU A 144 60.17 -8.41 -28.22
C GLU A 144 59.38 -7.11 -28.03
N ASP A 145 58.06 -7.26 -27.81
CA ASP A 145 57.03 -6.45 -27.14
C ASP A 145 57.20 -4.92 -26.90
N HIS A 146 58.15 -4.24 -27.51
CA HIS A 146 58.22 -2.79 -27.53
C HIS A 146 57.33 -2.28 -28.66
N ALA A 147 56.02 -2.36 -28.40
CA ALA A 147 54.99 -1.54 -29.02
C ALA A 147 55.19 -0.05 -28.70
N SER A 148 56.41 0.47 -28.82
CA SER A 148 56.68 1.89 -28.72
C SER A 148 56.40 2.53 -30.08
N HIS A 149 55.16 3.00 -30.21
CA HIS A 149 54.89 4.36 -30.65
C HIS A 149 55.49 4.76 -32.01
N TRP A 150 54.87 4.27 -33.10
CA TRP A 150 55.01 4.84 -34.44
C TRP A 150 54.16 6.11 -34.65
N ASP A 151 53.61 6.68 -33.56
CA ASP A 151 52.58 7.73 -33.62
C ASP A 151 53.12 9.17 -33.72
N ASN A 152 54.44 9.35 -33.89
CA ASN A 152 55.00 10.65 -34.24
C ASN A 152 54.96 10.87 -35.75
N ARG A 153 53.72 10.99 -36.23
CA ARG A 153 53.29 11.34 -37.58
C ARG A 153 53.63 12.81 -37.86
N SER A 154 54.89 13.16 -38.16
CA SER A 154 55.21 14.45 -38.80
C SER A 154 56.53 14.55 -39.58
N ASP A 155 57.48 13.62 -39.46
CA ASP A 155 58.67 13.65 -40.34
C ASP A 155 59.31 12.26 -40.45
N LYS A 156 58.75 11.41 -41.31
CA LYS A 156 59.48 10.21 -41.73
C LYS A 156 60.63 10.66 -42.65
N PRO A 157 61.90 10.39 -42.29
CA PRO A 157 63.03 10.82 -43.10
C PRO A 157 62.93 10.21 -44.51
N ARG A 158 63.20 11.04 -45.53
CA ARG A 158 63.21 10.65 -46.97
C ARG A 158 63.98 9.37 -47.28
N HIS A 159 64.87 8.94 -46.38
CA HIS A 159 65.64 7.70 -46.47
C HIS A 159 64.78 6.41 -46.49
N GLU A 160 63.62 6.37 -45.81
CA GLU A 160 62.77 5.15 -45.85
C GLU A 160 62.17 4.90 -47.23
N ARG A 161 61.73 5.96 -47.93
CA ARG A 161 61.12 5.82 -49.26
C ARG A 161 62.10 5.25 -50.28
N ASN A 162 63.36 5.67 -50.21
CA ASN A 162 64.43 5.17 -51.08
C ASN A 162 64.75 3.68 -50.82
N SER A 163 64.49 3.18 -49.61
CA SER A 163 64.67 1.76 -49.26
C SER A 163 63.65 0.87 -49.97
N TYR A 164 62.37 1.30 -50.04
CA TYR A 164 61.34 0.55 -50.77
C TYR A 164 61.68 0.45 -52.25
N THR A 165 62.03 1.57 -52.90
CA THR A 165 62.34 1.60 -54.33
C THR A 165 63.54 0.71 -54.66
N SER A 166 64.57 0.70 -53.82
CA SER A 166 65.76 -0.14 -54.01
C SER A 166 65.44 -1.64 -53.91
N CYS A 167 64.67 -2.03 -52.89
CA CYS A 167 64.24 -3.43 -52.74
C CYS A 167 63.30 -3.86 -53.87
N VAL A 168 62.30 -3.05 -54.25
CA VAL A 168 61.38 -3.36 -55.35
C VAL A 168 62.13 -3.47 -56.68
N SER A 169 63.11 -2.60 -56.92
CA SER A 169 63.98 -2.68 -58.09
C SER A 169 64.88 -3.93 -58.08
N ALA A 170 65.22 -4.47 -56.92
CA ALA A 170 65.95 -5.72 -56.80
C ALA A 170 65.04 -6.94 -57.04
N LEU A 171 63.83 -6.93 -56.48
CA LEU A 171 62.80 -7.96 -56.72
C LEU A 171 62.40 -8.05 -58.18
N SER A 172 62.37 -6.93 -58.91
CA SER A 172 62.04 -6.91 -60.35
C SER A 172 63.11 -7.55 -61.25
N ARG A 173 64.33 -7.79 -60.73
CA ARG A 173 65.40 -8.49 -61.48
C ARG A 173 65.10 -9.99 -61.66
N SER A 174 64.24 -10.57 -60.84
CA SER A 174 63.79 -11.97 -60.94
C SER A 174 62.30 -12.02 -61.33
N PRO A 175 61.93 -12.64 -62.46
CA PRO A 175 60.52 -12.78 -62.85
C PRO A 175 59.66 -13.48 -61.80
N GLN A 176 60.21 -14.46 -61.09
CA GLN A 176 59.51 -15.18 -60.02
C GLN A 176 59.24 -14.23 -58.83
N SER A 177 60.27 -13.53 -58.36
CA SER A 177 60.15 -12.60 -57.23
C SER A 177 59.20 -11.44 -57.54
N TRP A 178 59.25 -10.92 -58.77
CA TRP A 178 58.34 -9.88 -59.26
C TRP A 178 56.88 -10.35 -59.30
N SER A 179 56.65 -11.60 -59.73
CA SER A 179 55.30 -12.17 -59.79
C SER A 179 54.71 -12.29 -58.38
N SER A 180 55.47 -12.79 -57.41
CA SER A 180 55.04 -12.87 -56.02
C SER A 180 54.78 -11.49 -55.41
N TYR A 181 55.69 -10.52 -55.61
CA TYR A 181 55.51 -9.13 -55.14
C TYR A 181 54.27 -8.47 -55.72
N SER A 182 54.12 -8.50 -57.03
CA SER A 182 52.96 -7.87 -57.70
C SER A 182 51.64 -8.56 -57.36
N GLY A 183 51.67 -9.87 -57.08
CA GLY A 183 50.55 -10.62 -56.52
C GLY A 183 50.15 -10.08 -55.15
N TYR A 184 51.08 -10.09 -54.18
CA TYR A 184 50.78 -9.58 -52.83
C TYR A 184 50.39 -8.11 -52.81
N LEU A 185 50.98 -7.26 -53.65
CA LEU A 185 50.62 -5.84 -53.73
C LEU A 185 49.13 -5.66 -54.10
N ARG A 186 48.56 -6.53 -54.94
CA ARG A 186 47.14 -6.53 -55.30
C ARG A 186 46.26 -7.20 -54.24
N GLU A 187 46.78 -8.23 -53.57
CA GLU A 187 46.03 -8.99 -52.57
C GLU A 187 45.95 -8.29 -51.21
N VAL A 188 46.96 -7.51 -50.83
CA VAL A 188 47.03 -6.86 -49.52
C VAL A 188 45.78 -6.02 -49.19
N PRO A 189 45.21 -5.21 -50.10
CA PRO A 189 43.93 -4.54 -49.84
C PRO A 189 42.77 -5.51 -49.54
N GLN A 190 42.70 -6.63 -50.26
CA GLN A 190 41.68 -7.66 -50.03
C GLN A 190 41.90 -8.34 -48.67
N LEU A 191 43.15 -8.64 -48.32
CA LEU A 191 43.54 -9.17 -47.01
C LEU A 191 43.17 -8.18 -45.90
N CYS A 192 43.36 -6.87 -46.11
CA CYS A 192 42.93 -5.86 -45.15
C CYS A 192 41.43 -5.89 -44.89
N HIS A 193 40.61 -5.91 -45.94
CA HIS A 193 39.16 -6.02 -45.81
C HIS A 193 38.75 -7.29 -45.06
N ALA A 194 39.42 -8.41 -45.35
CA ALA A 194 39.19 -9.67 -44.67
C ALA A 194 39.58 -9.58 -43.17
N PHE A 195 40.77 -9.05 -42.83
CA PHE A 195 41.23 -8.91 -41.45
C PHE A 195 40.36 -7.96 -40.63
N ARG A 196 39.94 -6.83 -41.21
CA ARG A 196 39.02 -5.90 -40.58
C ARG A 196 37.72 -6.61 -40.22
N ARG A 197 37.12 -7.29 -41.20
CA ARG A 197 35.89 -8.05 -41.00
C ARG A 197 36.05 -9.13 -39.93
N TRP A 198 37.20 -9.81 -39.91
CA TRP A 198 37.48 -10.81 -38.90
C TRP A 198 37.61 -10.20 -37.50
N ASN A 199 38.23 -9.03 -37.39
CA ASN A 199 38.31 -8.27 -36.14
C ASN A 199 36.92 -7.81 -35.66
N ASP A 200 36.05 -7.39 -36.59
CA ASP A 200 34.66 -7.03 -36.29
C ASP A 200 33.87 -8.25 -35.78
N ILE A 201 34.06 -9.41 -36.39
CA ILE A 201 33.43 -10.67 -35.97
C ILE A 201 33.90 -11.07 -34.55
N ASP A 202 35.20 -10.99 -34.28
CA ASP A 202 35.75 -11.32 -32.95
C ASP A 202 35.26 -10.32 -31.89
N THR A 203 35.20 -9.03 -32.23
CA THR A 203 34.65 -7.98 -31.37
C THR A 203 33.17 -8.25 -31.07
N ALA A 204 32.38 -8.56 -32.11
CA ALA A 204 30.98 -8.95 -31.95
C ALA A 204 30.86 -10.19 -31.05
N ARG A 205 31.65 -11.24 -31.27
CA ARG A 205 31.63 -12.44 -30.43
C ARG A 205 31.90 -12.10 -28.97
N LYS A 206 32.90 -11.25 -28.70
CA LYS A 206 33.23 -10.79 -27.34
C LYS A 206 32.06 -10.02 -26.71
N ILE A 207 31.44 -9.11 -27.45
CA ILE A 207 30.25 -8.37 -27.00
C ILE A 207 29.10 -9.34 -26.67
N TYR A 208 28.79 -10.29 -27.57
CA TYR A 208 27.76 -11.31 -27.34
C TYR A 208 28.05 -12.18 -26.11
N THR A 209 29.30 -12.59 -25.89
CA THR A 209 29.67 -13.32 -24.67
C THR A 209 29.45 -12.50 -23.40
N ASN A 210 29.75 -11.20 -23.43
CA ASN A 210 29.49 -10.34 -22.27
C ASN A 210 27.99 -10.17 -22.01
N ILE A 211 27.20 -9.86 -23.06
CA ILE A 211 25.74 -9.71 -22.96
C ILE A 211 25.08 -10.99 -22.46
N THR A 212 25.51 -12.16 -22.95
CA THR A 212 24.95 -13.45 -22.51
C THR A 212 25.24 -13.73 -21.04
N LEU A 213 26.43 -13.38 -20.54
CA LEU A 213 26.77 -13.46 -19.12
C LEU A 213 25.93 -12.50 -18.27
N GLU A 214 25.76 -11.25 -18.70
CA GLU A 214 24.91 -10.26 -18.03
C GLU A 214 23.45 -10.73 -17.99
N LYS A 215 22.91 -11.22 -19.12
CA LYS A 215 21.55 -11.76 -19.19
C LYS A 215 21.37 -12.96 -18.25
N LEU A 216 22.36 -13.85 -18.15
CA LEU A 216 22.32 -14.97 -17.22
C LEU A 216 22.29 -14.48 -15.76
N SER A 217 23.08 -13.47 -15.42
CA SER A 217 23.06 -12.87 -14.08
C SER A 217 21.71 -12.23 -13.74
N PHE A 218 21.10 -11.55 -14.71
CA PHE A 218 19.78 -10.93 -14.57
C PHE A 218 18.68 -11.98 -14.38
N LEU A 219 18.68 -13.05 -15.17
CA LEU A 219 17.72 -14.15 -15.02
C LEU A 219 17.81 -14.81 -13.64
N ARG A 220 19.03 -15.01 -13.12
CA ARG A 220 19.23 -15.51 -11.75
C ARG A 220 18.64 -14.56 -10.70
N HIS A 221 18.83 -13.26 -10.88
CA HIS A 221 18.27 -12.27 -9.96
C HIS A 221 16.73 -12.27 -9.99
N LEU A 222 16.12 -12.38 -11.17
CA LEU A 222 14.66 -12.49 -11.29
C LEU A 222 14.14 -13.77 -10.64
N HIS A 223 14.82 -14.90 -10.84
CA HIS A 223 14.45 -16.17 -10.23
C HIS A 223 14.50 -16.11 -8.70
N LEU A 224 15.56 -15.56 -8.12
CA LEU A 224 15.66 -15.37 -6.66
C LEU A 224 14.57 -14.44 -6.12
N ARG A 225 14.19 -13.42 -6.89
CA ARG A 225 13.09 -12.52 -6.52
C ARG A 225 11.75 -13.25 -6.54
N GLU A 226 11.55 -14.13 -7.51
CA GLU A 226 10.35 -14.97 -7.63
C GLU A 226 10.25 -15.95 -6.46
N GLU A 227 11.32 -16.66 -6.11
CA GLU A 227 11.35 -17.55 -4.93
C GLU A 227 11.00 -16.79 -3.65
N ARG A 228 11.58 -15.60 -3.44
CA ARG A 228 11.25 -14.75 -2.28
C ARG A 228 9.79 -14.28 -2.29
N TRP A 229 9.23 -14.03 -3.48
CA TRP A 229 7.84 -13.65 -3.62
C TRP A 229 6.90 -14.81 -3.29
N GLU A 230 7.23 -16.03 -3.70
CA GLU A 230 6.47 -17.23 -3.34
C GLU A 230 6.48 -17.48 -1.84
N GLU A 231 7.64 -17.34 -1.18
CA GLU A 231 7.75 -17.42 0.28
C GLU A 231 6.91 -16.34 0.98
N GLY A 232 7.00 -15.09 0.51
CA GLY A 232 6.21 -13.98 1.03
C GLY A 232 4.70 -14.17 0.83
N MET A 233 4.29 -14.71 -0.32
CA MET A 233 2.89 -15.05 -0.61
C MET A 233 2.39 -16.14 0.32
N GLY A 234 3.20 -17.17 0.57
CA GLY A 234 2.88 -18.22 1.53
C GLY A 234 2.65 -17.66 2.95
N ALA A 235 3.52 -16.76 3.41
CA ALA A 235 3.34 -16.07 4.68
C ALA A 235 2.09 -15.20 4.72
N TRP A 236 1.79 -14.49 3.62
CA TRP A 236 0.59 -13.65 3.53
C TRP A 236 -0.71 -14.47 3.56
N VAL A 237 -0.74 -15.62 2.90
CA VAL A 237 -1.87 -16.56 2.97
C VAL A 237 -2.14 -17.01 4.41
N VAL A 238 -1.10 -17.24 5.21
CA VAL A 238 -1.26 -17.55 6.65
C VAL A 238 -1.87 -16.38 7.40
N VAL A 239 -1.38 -15.15 7.20
CA VAL A 239 -1.92 -13.95 7.86
C VAL A 239 -3.40 -13.71 7.52
N VAL A 240 -3.79 -13.89 6.26
CA VAL A 240 -5.19 -13.75 5.83
C VAL A 240 -6.07 -14.80 6.52
N LYS A 241 -5.58 -16.04 6.64
CA LYS A 241 -6.27 -17.10 7.36
C LYS A 241 -6.44 -16.76 8.84
N ASP A 242 -5.39 -16.27 9.50
CA ASP A 242 -5.46 -15.84 10.90
C ASP A 242 -6.46 -14.70 11.10
N LEU A 243 -6.49 -13.72 10.19
CA LEU A 243 -7.46 -12.62 10.24
C LEU A 243 -8.89 -13.13 10.05
N GLN A 244 -9.09 -14.09 9.14
CA GLN A 244 -10.39 -14.74 8.96
C GLN A 244 -10.82 -15.48 10.23
N ASP A 245 -9.92 -16.18 10.91
CA ASP A 245 -10.21 -16.88 12.17
C ASP A 245 -10.54 -15.88 13.29
N VAL A 246 -9.81 -14.76 13.38
CA VAL A 246 -10.13 -13.66 14.31
C VAL A 246 -11.51 -13.09 14.02
N MET A 247 -11.83 -12.81 12.76
CA MET A 247 -13.17 -12.31 12.38
C MET A 247 -14.26 -13.31 12.77
N GLN A 248 -14.09 -14.60 12.49
CA GLN A 248 -15.04 -15.63 12.90
C GLN A 248 -15.20 -15.70 14.43
N SER A 249 -14.09 -15.58 15.17
CA SER A 249 -14.14 -15.55 16.64
C SER A 249 -14.90 -14.33 17.16
N LEU A 250 -14.71 -13.17 16.53
CA LEU A 250 -15.42 -11.94 16.89
C LEU A 250 -16.91 -12.05 16.60
N THR A 251 -17.30 -12.64 15.47
CA THR A 251 -18.71 -12.91 15.12
C THR A 251 -19.36 -13.88 16.12
N ARG A 252 -18.64 -14.93 16.54
CA ARG A 252 -19.13 -15.84 17.59
C ARG A 252 -19.27 -15.12 18.94
N ALA A 253 -18.30 -14.30 19.31
CA ALA A 253 -18.35 -13.52 20.54
C ALA A 253 -19.46 -12.47 20.53
N SER A 254 -19.77 -11.85 19.38
CA SER A 254 -20.89 -10.91 19.26
C SER A 254 -22.24 -11.61 19.34
N ALA A 255 -22.38 -12.79 18.74
CA ALA A 255 -23.60 -13.60 18.88
C ALA A 255 -23.86 -13.97 20.35
N ASN A 256 -22.81 -14.34 21.09
CA ASN A 256 -22.92 -14.59 22.53
C ASN A 256 -23.28 -13.31 23.32
N ARG A 257 -22.86 -12.11 22.88
CA ARG A 257 -23.27 -10.86 23.54
C ARG A 257 -24.75 -10.57 23.36
N GLU A 258 -25.29 -10.83 22.17
CA GLU A 258 -26.71 -10.63 21.89
C GLU A 258 -27.56 -11.56 22.76
N GLU A 259 -27.11 -12.80 22.98
CA GLU A 259 -27.74 -13.74 23.92
C GLU A 259 -27.70 -13.25 25.38
N VAL A 260 -26.58 -12.68 25.84
CA VAL A 260 -26.47 -12.13 27.20
C VAL A 260 -27.35 -10.90 27.41
N VAL A 261 -27.44 -10.01 26.42
CA VAL A 261 -28.32 -8.83 26.47
C VAL A 261 -29.79 -9.27 26.51
N ASP A 262 -30.16 -10.27 25.71
CA ASP A 262 -31.51 -10.82 25.67
C ASP A 262 -31.86 -11.56 26.97
N GLN A 263 -30.92 -12.31 27.55
CA GLN A 263 -31.08 -12.94 28.86
C GLN A 263 -31.22 -11.91 30.00
N PHE A 264 -30.47 -10.82 29.95
CA PHE A 264 -30.59 -9.71 30.90
C PHE A 264 -31.94 -8.99 30.74
N GLY A 265 -32.39 -8.75 29.50
CA GLY A 265 -33.71 -8.17 29.21
C GLY A 265 -34.85 -9.00 29.81
N ARG A 266 -34.82 -10.33 29.59
CA ARG A 266 -35.79 -11.26 30.19
C ARG A 266 -35.76 -11.22 31.72
N GLY A 267 -34.59 -11.22 32.34
CA GLY A 267 -34.45 -11.13 33.79
C GLY A 267 -34.99 -9.81 34.36
N PHE A 268 -34.78 -8.70 33.65
CA PHE A 268 -35.25 -7.38 34.06
C PHE A 268 -36.78 -7.29 33.99
N ASP A 269 -37.39 -7.81 32.92
CA ASP A 269 -38.85 -7.90 32.78
C ASP A 269 -39.47 -8.75 33.88
N GLU A 270 -38.86 -9.88 34.22
CA GLU A 270 -39.31 -10.73 35.31
C GLU A 270 -39.27 -10.00 36.66
N THR A 271 -38.19 -9.27 36.96
CA THR A 271 -38.12 -8.43 38.17
C THR A 271 -39.14 -7.29 38.18
N LEU A 272 -39.42 -6.65 37.04
CA LEU A 272 -40.44 -5.61 36.95
C LEU A 272 -41.84 -6.16 37.17
N ILE A 273 -42.12 -7.38 36.69
CA ILE A 273 -43.38 -8.08 36.94
C ILE A 273 -43.51 -8.39 38.43
N GLN A 274 -42.48 -8.93 39.08
CA GLN A 274 -42.49 -9.20 40.53
C GLN A 274 -42.67 -7.92 41.35
N PHE A 275 -42.02 -6.83 40.95
CA PHE A 275 -42.15 -5.54 41.63
C PHE A 275 -43.57 -4.98 41.49
N ARG A 276 -44.17 -5.03 40.30
CA ARG A 276 -45.57 -4.65 40.08
C ARG A 276 -46.53 -5.49 40.93
N GLN A 277 -46.32 -6.79 41.00
CA GLN A 277 -47.13 -7.68 41.84
C GLN A 277 -46.99 -7.33 43.33
N SER A 278 -45.78 -7.01 43.78
CA SER A 278 -45.53 -6.58 45.15
C SER A 278 -46.23 -5.26 45.47
N LEU A 279 -46.15 -4.26 44.57
CA LEU A 279 -46.88 -3.00 44.72
C LEU A 279 -48.40 -3.20 44.76
N ALA A 280 -48.95 -4.06 43.90
CA ALA A 280 -50.38 -4.38 43.93
C ALA A 280 -50.78 -5.05 45.25
N SER A 281 -49.93 -5.92 45.81
CA SER A 281 -50.18 -6.54 47.12
C SER A 281 -50.16 -5.53 48.27
N ILE A 282 -49.28 -4.53 48.22
CA ILE A 282 -49.23 -3.44 49.22
C ILE A 282 -50.48 -2.57 49.11
N GLN A 283 -50.88 -2.18 47.89
CA GLN A 283 -52.06 -1.35 47.67
C GLN A 283 -53.34 -2.05 48.18
N THR A 284 -53.49 -3.34 47.89
CA THR A 284 -54.62 -4.12 48.42
C THR A 284 -54.56 -4.26 49.95
N GLN A 285 -53.38 -4.35 50.55
CA GLN A 285 -53.21 -4.36 52.00
C GLN A 285 -53.59 -3.02 52.63
N GLU A 286 -53.23 -1.90 52.01
CA GLU A 286 -53.66 -0.55 52.44
C GLU A 286 -55.17 -0.38 52.33
N GLU A 287 -55.79 -0.77 51.21
CA GLU A 287 -57.25 -0.69 51.05
C GLU A 287 -57.99 -1.50 52.12
N VAL A 288 -57.51 -2.71 52.42
CA VAL A 288 -58.07 -3.55 53.49
C VAL A 288 -57.83 -2.91 54.86
N GLY A 289 -56.67 -2.28 55.07
CA GLY A 289 -56.35 -1.52 56.29
C GLY A 289 -57.28 -0.32 56.50
N TYR A 290 -57.48 0.49 55.47
CA TYR A 290 -58.39 1.64 55.48
C TYR A 290 -59.84 1.21 55.71
N ARG A 291 -60.31 0.14 55.06
CA ARG A 291 -61.65 -0.41 55.31
C ARG A 291 -61.86 -0.84 56.76
N ARG A 292 -60.88 -1.51 57.37
CA ARG A 292 -60.95 -1.90 58.80
C ARG A 292 -60.93 -0.70 59.74
N SER A 293 -60.17 0.34 59.43
CA SER A 293 -60.15 1.56 60.21
C SER A 293 -61.48 2.31 60.11
N LEU A 294 -62.05 2.42 58.90
CA LEU A 294 -63.37 3.01 58.69
C LEU A 294 -64.47 2.24 59.41
N SER A 295 -64.46 0.91 59.38
CA SER A 295 -65.47 0.11 60.12
C SER A 295 -65.37 0.31 61.63
N ARG A 296 -64.17 0.51 62.19
CA ARG A 296 -64.01 0.84 63.62
C ARG A 296 -64.57 2.21 63.96
N VAL A 297 -64.32 3.21 63.11
CA VAL A 297 -64.88 4.56 63.30
C VAL A 297 -66.40 4.53 63.23
N ASP A 298 -66.97 3.78 62.29
CA ASP A 298 -68.42 3.61 62.15
C ASP A 298 -69.05 2.92 63.38
N GLU A 299 -68.39 1.90 63.92
CA GLU A 299 -68.81 1.22 65.14
C GLU A 299 -68.79 2.17 66.36
N GLU A 300 -67.73 2.96 66.52
CA GLU A 300 -67.64 3.95 67.60
C GLU A 300 -68.66 5.09 67.44
N LEU A 301 -68.87 5.57 66.21
CA LEU A 301 -69.89 6.59 65.93
C LEU A 301 -71.29 6.07 66.28
N THR A 302 -71.60 4.83 65.92
CA THR A 302 -72.86 4.16 66.26
C THR A 302 -73.04 4.05 67.78
N ARG A 303 -71.96 3.72 68.52
CA ARG A 303 -71.99 3.73 70.00
C ARG A 303 -72.29 5.11 70.57
N VAL A 304 -71.67 6.16 70.04
CA VAL A 304 -71.91 7.54 70.48
C VAL A 304 -73.36 7.96 70.21
N ILE A 305 -73.88 7.67 69.01
CA ILE A 305 -75.28 7.96 68.64
C ILE A 305 -76.25 7.28 69.61
N ASN A 306 -76.08 5.97 69.85
CA ASN A 306 -76.95 5.22 70.77
C ASN A 306 -76.87 5.76 72.21
N ARG A 307 -75.69 6.18 72.66
CA ARG A 307 -75.52 6.79 73.99
C ARG A 307 -76.22 8.15 74.07
N HIS A 308 -76.15 8.96 73.00
CA HIS A 308 -76.85 10.24 72.94
C HIS A 308 -78.36 10.06 72.94
N ASP A 309 -78.88 9.09 72.19
CA ASP A 309 -80.30 8.74 72.16
C ASP A 309 -80.81 8.31 73.55
N GLN A 310 -80.06 7.43 74.23
CA GLN A 310 -80.37 7.05 75.62
C GLN A 310 -80.36 8.26 76.58
N THR A 311 -79.40 9.17 76.42
CA THR A 311 -79.31 10.35 77.27
C THR A 311 -80.51 11.28 77.04
N LEU A 312 -80.92 11.48 75.79
CA LEU A 312 -82.11 12.24 75.44
C LEU A 312 -83.39 11.60 75.99
N LEU A 313 -83.52 10.28 75.87
CA LEU A 313 -84.65 9.52 76.44
C LEU A 313 -84.73 9.65 77.96
N THR A 314 -83.60 9.86 78.67
CA THR A 314 -83.62 10.14 80.11
C THR A 314 -83.90 11.61 80.47
N LEU A 315 -83.50 12.55 79.61
CA LEU A 315 -83.68 13.99 79.82
C LEU A 315 -85.15 14.43 79.65
N ILE A 316 -85.85 13.85 78.67
CA ILE A 316 -87.26 14.16 78.38
C ILE A 316 -88.16 14.00 79.62
N PRO A 317 -88.22 12.85 80.31
CA PRO A 317 -89.07 12.67 81.48
C PRO A 317 -88.64 13.55 82.67
N THR A 318 -87.34 13.85 82.83
CA THR A 318 -86.90 14.77 83.88
C THR A 318 -87.34 16.22 83.62
N LEU A 319 -87.31 16.66 82.36
CA LEU A 319 -87.82 17.97 81.93
C LEU A 319 -89.34 18.03 82.08
N GLU A 320 -90.06 16.98 81.66
CA GLU A 320 -91.51 16.89 81.85
C GLU A 320 -91.89 16.93 83.34
N HIS A 321 -91.14 16.23 84.20
CA HIS A 321 -91.42 16.20 85.63
C HIS A 321 -91.16 17.56 86.30
N THR A 322 -90.07 18.25 85.96
CA THR A 322 -89.76 19.59 86.49
C THR A 322 -90.74 20.66 85.99
N LEU A 323 -91.12 20.63 84.70
CA LEU A 323 -92.15 21.52 84.16
C LEU A 323 -93.52 21.28 84.79
N SER A 324 -93.90 20.01 85.00
CA SER A 324 -95.16 19.65 85.64
C SER A 324 -95.21 20.10 87.10
N SER A 325 -94.11 19.95 87.86
CA SER A 325 -94.05 20.41 89.26
C SER A 325 -94.08 21.93 89.36
N TYR A 326 -93.39 22.65 88.45
CA TYR A 326 -93.37 24.11 88.45
C TYR A 326 -94.74 24.69 88.06
N LEU A 327 -95.43 24.10 87.08
CA LEU A 327 -96.79 24.51 86.70
C LEU A 327 -97.81 24.27 87.80
N THR A 328 -97.71 23.15 88.54
CA THR A 328 -98.59 22.91 89.69
C THR A 328 -98.32 23.89 90.83
N GLU A 329 -97.07 24.22 91.10
CA GLU A 329 -96.69 25.22 92.11
C GLU A 329 -97.22 26.63 91.76
N VAL A 330 -97.10 27.06 90.50
CA VAL A 330 -97.63 28.36 90.03
C VAL A 330 -99.16 28.40 90.03
N LEU A 331 -99.84 27.30 89.67
CA LEU A 331 -101.30 27.23 89.68
C LEU A 331 -101.87 27.23 91.11
N VAL A 332 -101.20 26.58 92.07
CA VAL A 332 -101.59 26.64 93.49
C VAL A 332 -101.34 28.04 94.07
N ARG A 333 -100.24 28.70 93.71
CA ARG A 333 -99.96 30.08 94.16
C ARG A 333 -100.92 31.12 93.60
N ASN A 334 -101.43 30.92 92.38
CA ASN A 334 -102.39 31.83 91.75
C ASN A 334 -103.85 31.57 92.17
N ALA A 335 -104.15 30.44 92.81
CA ALA A 335 -105.49 30.14 93.33
C ALA A 335 -105.83 30.85 94.67
N GLU A 336 -104.83 31.37 95.39
CA GLU A 336 -105.03 32.03 96.71
C GLU A 336 -105.11 33.57 96.65
N ILE A 337 -105.02 34.22 95.47
CA ILE A 337 -104.89 35.70 95.36
C ILE A 337 -106.07 36.39 94.65
N PHE A 338 -107.10 35.67 94.20
CA PHE A 338 -108.24 36.27 93.47
C PHE A 338 -109.60 36.18 94.21
N GLU A 339 -109.65 36.68 95.45
CA GLU A 339 -110.87 37.21 96.08
C GLU A 339 -110.53 38.52 96.82
N PHE A 340 -110.59 39.66 96.12
CA PHE A 340 -111.09 40.99 96.54
C PHE A 340 -110.42 42.15 95.78
N GLY A 341 -111.23 42.92 95.05
CA GLY A 341 -111.03 44.34 94.69
C GLY A 341 -110.14 44.61 93.46
N VAL A 342 -110.62 44.87 92.25
CA VAL A 342 -111.50 45.95 91.74
C VAL A 342 -110.88 47.37 91.79
N CYS A 343 -110.63 47.90 90.58
CA CYS A 343 -110.71 49.30 90.11
C CYS A 343 -109.48 50.26 90.15
N PHE A 344 -109.03 50.62 88.93
CA PHE A 344 -109.16 51.94 88.26
C PHE A 344 -107.89 52.68 87.76
N HIS A 345 -108.05 53.24 86.54
CA HIS A 345 -107.31 54.28 85.77
C HIS A 345 -106.02 53.86 85.01
N LEU A 346 -106.00 53.84 83.66
CA LEU A 346 -106.04 54.93 82.64
C LEU A 346 -104.80 55.83 82.62
N LEU A 347 -104.06 55.77 81.50
CA LEU A 347 -103.40 56.84 80.72
C LEU A 347 -102.68 56.11 79.55
N CYS A 348 -103.16 56.20 78.30
CA CYS A 348 -102.68 57.14 77.25
C CYS A 348 -101.13 57.23 77.20
N ASP A 349 -100.42 56.96 76.11
CA ASP A 349 -100.59 57.59 74.80
C ASP A 349 -99.83 56.83 73.65
N PRO A 350 -100.05 57.24 72.38
CA PRO A 350 -99.61 56.62 71.14
C PRO A 350 -98.34 57.27 70.53
N PHE A 351 -97.89 56.73 69.39
CA PHE A 351 -96.78 57.18 68.51
C PHE A 351 -95.32 56.89 68.95
N GLY A 352 -94.57 56.30 68.02
CA GLY A 352 -93.11 56.43 67.90
C GLY A 352 -92.34 55.11 68.11
N LEU A 353 -92.02 54.36 67.06
CA LEU A 353 -90.74 54.44 66.33
C LEU A 353 -89.49 54.25 67.21
N CYS A 354 -88.79 53.13 67.02
CA CYS A 354 -87.36 53.03 66.63
C CYS A 354 -86.96 51.53 66.75
N VAL A 355 -86.65 50.80 65.67
CA VAL A 355 -85.49 50.90 64.75
C VAL A 355 -84.27 50.12 65.26
N SER A 356 -83.60 49.51 64.29
CA SER A 356 -82.25 48.94 64.23
C SER A 356 -82.16 47.48 64.69
N ASP A 357 -81.95 46.51 63.80
CA ASP A 357 -80.84 46.28 62.84
C ASP A 357 -80.05 45.10 63.40
N THR A 358 -79.62 44.09 62.65
CA THR A 358 -79.16 43.99 61.26
C THR A 358 -79.30 42.50 60.88
N ASP A 359 -79.81 42.18 59.69
CA ASP A 359 -79.07 41.81 58.46
C ASP A 359 -78.03 40.68 58.66
N VAL A 360 -77.99 39.60 57.88
CA VAL A 360 -77.65 39.50 56.44
C VAL A 360 -78.09 38.08 55.98
N VAL A 361 -79.08 37.85 55.08
CA VAL A 361 -79.03 37.87 53.58
C VAL A 361 -78.00 36.84 53.01
N PHE A 362 -78.16 36.02 51.97
CA PHE A 362 -79.21 35.46 51.10
C PHE A 362 -78.47 34.71 49.95
N PHE A 363 -79.18 33.83 49.21
CA PHE A 363 -78.92 33.31 47.82
C PHE A 363 -77.65 32.44 47.58
N ILE A 364 -77.76 31.17 47.14
CA ILE A 364 -78.06 30.67 45.77
C ILE A 364 -77.07 31.23 44.74
N GLU A 365 -76.30 30.37 44.04
CA GLU A 365 -76.47 30.05 42.60
C GLU A 365 -75.34 29.17 42.02
N HIS A 366 -75.67 28.62 40.85
CA HIS A 366 -75.09 27.66 39.92
C HIS A 366 -73.61 27.72 39.46
N SER A 367 -73.16 26.53 39.02
CA SER A 367 -72.51 26.21 37.72
C SER A 367 -71.13 26.81 37.38
N THR A 368 -70.15 25.95 37.07
CA THR A 368 -69.62 25.72 35.70
C THR A 368 -68.50 24.66 35.69
N ARG A 369 -68.32 24.03 34.51
CA ARG A 369 -67.35 22.98 34.10
C ARG A 369 -65.88 23.52 33.96
N PRO A 370 -64.95 22.88 33.20
CA PRO A 370 -64.13 21.67 33.44
C PRO A 370 -62.60 21.92 33.19
N MET A 371 -61.84 20.81 33.01
CA MET A 371 -60.43 20.64 32.53
C MET A 371 -59.35 20.85 33.61
N ASP A 372 -58.33 20.00 33.75
CA ASP A 372 -57.58 19.21 32.75
C ASP A 372 -57.66 17.68 32.85
#